data_AF-A0A929VHY2-F1
#
_entry.id   AF-A0A929VHY2-F1
#
_cell.length_a   1.000
_cell.length_b   1.000
_cell.length_c   1.000
_cell.angle_alpha   90.00
_cell.angle_beta   90.00
_cell.angle_gamma   90.00
#
_symmetry.space_group_name_H-M   'P 1'
#
loop_
_entity.id
_entity.type
_entity.pdbx_description
1 polymer ?
#
loop_
_entity_poly.entity_id
_entity_poly.type
_entity_poly.pdbx_seq_one_letter_code
_entity_poly.pdbx_strand_id
1 'polypeptide(L)'
;MFEYFLIGMKTVFSSNILIKPILLLALYLLLIGFRRLSITIRSGGDFLSPFKIRDGYLYIHSGMVPGKREFSLKDIKEVTIHLISGVRINGDRYHIELTMKNGRSKSFFVGKDRKTVELISEMKKELNRKRVKIHYYDYSKK
;
A
#
# COMPACT_ATOMS: atom_id res chain seq x y z
N MET A 1 -30.15 -30.86 -11.52
CA MET A 1 -29.82 -29.44 -11.18
C MET A 1 -28.31 -29.17 -11.29
N PHE A 2 -27.46 -30.02 -10.71
CA PHE A 2 -25.99 -29.87 -10.77
C PHE A 2 -25.40 -30.02 -12.20
N GLU A 3 -25.93 -30.93 -13.01
CA GLU A 3 -25.49 -31.09 -14.41
C GLU A 3 -25.76 -29.86 -15.27
N TYR A 4 -26.94 -29.24 -15.13
CA TYR A 4 -27.28 -28.00 -15.83
C TYR A 4 -26.36 -26.84 -15.42
N PHE A 5 -25.95 -26.79 -14.15
CA PHE A 5 -24.95 -25.83 -13.67
C PHE A 5 -23.58 -26.06 -14.32
N LEU A 6 -23.12 -27.30 -14.41
CA LEU A 6 -21.85 -27.66 -15.07
C LEU A 6 -21.88 -27.36 -16.57
N ILE A 7 -23.01 -27.62 -17.25
CA ILE A 7 -23.21 -27.27 -18.67
C ILE A 7 -23.15 -25.74 -18.85
N GLY A 8 -23.83 -24.98 -17.98
CA GLY A 8 -23.77 -23.52 -17.99
C GLY A 8 -22.36 -22.98 -17.81
N MET A 9 -21.61 -23.49 -16.82
CA MET A 9 -20.20 -23.13 -16.64
C MET A 9 -19.36 -23.47 -17.87
N LYS A 10 -19.50 -24.67 -18.43
CA LYS A 10 -18.77 -25.08 -19.64
C LYS A 10 -19.04 -24.15 -20.82
N THR A 11 -20.29 -23.74 -21.02
CA THR A 11 -20.68 -22.78 -22.07
C THR A 11 -20.04 -21.41 -21.83
N VAL A 12 -20.07 -20.91 -20.60
CA VAL A 12 -19.45 -19.61 -20.25
C VAL A 12 -17.93 -19.66 -20.46
N PHE A 13 -17.25 -20.71 -20.01
CA PHE A 13 -15.81 -20.89 -20.20
C PHE A 13 -15.39 -21.14 -21.65
N SER A 14 -16.26 -21.75 -22.46
CA SER A 14 -16.01 -21.99 -23.90
C SER A 14 -16.34 -20.76 -24.77
N SER A 15 -17.04 -19.77 -24.22
CA SER A 15 -17.39 -18.54 -24.92
C SER A 15 -16.27 -17.49 -24.82
N ASN A 16 -16.06 -16.72 -25.89
CA ASN A 16 -15.12 -15.57 -25.89
C ASN A 16 -15.58 -14.42 -24.96
N ILE A 17 -16.71 -14.56 -24.28
CA ILE A 17 -17.30 -13.55 -23.40
C ILE A 17 -16.39 -13.29 -22.19
N LEU A 18 -15.71 -14.31 -21.67
CA LEU A 18 -14.78 -14.17 -20.55
C LEU A 18 -13.41 -13.59 -20.93
N ILE A 19 -13.02 -13.63 -22.21
CA ILE A 19 -11.70 -13.17 -22.65
C ILE A 19 -11.53 -11.67 -22.41
N LYS A 20 -12.54 -10.85 -22.74
CA LYS A 20 -12.51 -9.39 -22.54
C LYS A 20 -12.33 -8.97 -21.08
N PRO A 21 -13.15 -9.44 -20.10
CA PRO A 21 -12.95 -9.08 -18.70
C PRO A 21 -11.64 -9.63 -18.13
N ILE A 22 -11.18 -10.81 -18.56
CA ILE A 22 -9.87 -11.34 -18.15
C ILE A 22 -8.74 -10.45 -18.67
N LEU A 23 -8.79 -10.03 -19.93
CA LEU A 23 -7.82 -9.10 -20.51
C LEU A 23 -7.82 -7.74 -19.79
N LEU A 24 -8.99 -7.19 -19.49
CA LEU A 24 -9.10 -5.94 -18.72
C LEU A 24 -8.50 -6.08 -17.32
N LEU A 25 -8.78 -7.19 -16.63
CA LEU A 25 -8.21 -7.48 -15.32
C LEU A 25 -6.69 -7.65 -15.39
N ALA A 26 -6.19 -8.38 -16.39
CA ALA A 26 -4.76 -8.57 -16.62
C ALA A 26 -4.06 -7.23 -16.89
N LEU A 27 -4.63 -6.38 -17.75
CA LEU A 27 -4.11 -5.05 -18.02
C LEU A 27 -4.08 -4.19 -16.74
N TYR A 28 -5.15 -4.23 -15.93
CA TYR A 28 -5.20 -3.51 -14.66
C TYR A 28 -4.12 -3.97 -13.67
N LEU A 29 -3.92 -5.29 -13.53
CA LEU A 29 -2.86 -5.85 -12.68
C LEU A 29 -1.47 -5.48 -13.19
N LEU A 30 -1.25 -5.52 -14.50
CA LEU A 30 -0.01 -5.07 -15.13
C LEU A 30 0.26 -3.60 -14.86
N LEU A 31 -0.76 -2.73 -14.95
CA LEU A 31 -0.63 -1.31 -14.62
C LEU A 31 -0.24 -1.10 -13.15
N ILE A 32 -0.87 -1.80 -12.20
CA ILE A 32 -0.51 -1.74 -10.78
C ILE A 32 0.94 -2.21 -10.57
N GLY A 33 1.32 -3.33 -11.19
CA GLY A 33 2.67 -3.89 -11.13
C GLY A 33 3.71 -2.92 -11.67
N PHE A 34 3.48 -2.35 -12.86
CA PHE A 34 4.36 -1.36 -13.48
C PHE A 34 4.48 -0.09 -12.64
N ARG A 35 3.36 0.41 -12.10
CA ARG A 35 3.34 1.57 -11.20
C ARG A 35 4.16 1.32 -9.93
N ARG A 36 4.17 0.09 -9.42
CA ARG A 36 4.97 -0.31 -8.25
C ARG A 36 6.44 -0.47 -8.61
N LEU A 37 6.74 -1.12 -9.72
CA LEU A 37 8.11 -1.31 -10.21
C LEU A 37 8.81 0.04 -10.47
N SER A 38 8.10 0.97 -11.10
CA SER A 38 8.66 2.30 -11.41
C SER A 38 9.06 3.11 -10.17
N ILE A 39 8.35 2.93 -9.04
CA ILE A 39 8.68 3.64 -7.79
C ILE A 39 9.75 2.90 -6.98
N THR A 40 9.79 1.57 -7.01
CA THR A 40 10.80 0.76 -6.31
C THR A 40 12.18 0.93 -6.95
N ILE A 41 12.25 1.01 -8.29
CA ILE A 41 13.49 1.35 -9.00
C ILE A 41 14.01 2.72 -8.57
N ARG A 42 13.11 3.72 -8.47
CA ARG A 42 13.47 5.08 -8.05
C ARG A 42 13.88 5.18 -6.58
N SER A 43 13.32 4.36 -5.71
CA SER A 43 13.64 4.37 -4.27
C SER A 43 14.81 3.45 -3.91
N GLY A 44 15.21 2.54 -4.79
CA GLY A 44 16.16 1.47 -4.50
C GLY A 44 15.67 0.48 -3.43
N GLY A 45 14.36 0.42 -3.19
CA GLY A 45 13.76 -0.47 -2.20
C GLY A 45 13.17 -1.74 -2.80
N ASP A 46 12.93 -2.75 -1.95
CA ASP A 46 12.37 -4.03 -2.38
C ASP A 46 10.99 -3.87 -2.98
N PHE A 47 10.70 -4.63 -4.05
CA PHE A 47 9.37 -4.62 -4.67
C PHE A 47 8.27 -4.93 -3.66
N LEU A 48 8.48 -5.88 -2.75
CA LEU A 48 7.46 -6.28 -1.75
C LEU A 48 7.38 -5.35 -0.54
N SER A 49 8.37 -4.47 -0.32
CA SER A 49 8.32 -3.50 0.76
C SER A 49 7.17 -2.49 0.54
N PRO A 50 6.45 -2.08 1.59
CA PRO A 50 5.29 -1.19 1.46
C PRO A 50 5.69 0.27 1.17
N PHE A 51 6.84 0.68 1.69
CA PHE A 51 7.45 1.98 1.46
C PHE A 51 8.96 1.91 1.71
N LYS A 52 9.70 2.93 1.27
CA LYS A 52 11.13 3.09 1.55
C LYS A 52 11.43 4.55 1.86
N ILE A 53 12.29 4.80 2.84
CA ILE A 53 12.88 6.12 3.06
C ILE A 53 14.30 6.07 2.51
N ARG A 54 14.65 7.04 1.66
CA ARG A 54 15.99 7.19 1.09
C ARG A 54 16.24 8.65 0.75
N ASP A 55 17.45 9.14 1.02
CA ASP A 55 17.92 10.50 0.65
C ASP A 55 17.00 11.64 1.11
N GLY A 56 16.31 11.45 2.23
CA GLY A 56 15.36 12.45 2.75
C GLY A 56 14.01 12.47 2.04
N TYR A 57 13.68 11.43 1.28
CA TYR A 57 12.37 11.21 0.66
C TYR A 57 11.72 9.93 1.19
N LEU A 58 10.40 9.96 1.30
CA LEU A 58 9.53 8.82 1.55
C LEU A 58 8.87 8.39 0.24
N TYR A 59 9.10 7.14 -0.15
CA TYR A 59 8.57 6.51 -1.34
C TYR A 59 7.52 5.46 -0.94
N ILE A 60 6.29 5.62 -1.41
CA ILE A 60 5.20 4.67 -1.16
C ILE A 60 5.13 3.68 -2.32
N HIS A 61 5.35 2.40 -2.05
CA HIS A 61 5.37 1.36 -3.08
C HIS A 61 3.99 0.77 -3.39
N SER A 62 2.97 1.06 -2.58
CA SER A 62 1.61 0.62 -2.90
C SER A 62 1.17 1.17 -4.26
N GLY A 63 0.93 0.27 -5.22
CA GLY A 63 0.46 0.62 -6.57
C GLY A 63 -0.98 1.13 -6.60
N MET A 64 -1.76 0.80 -5.55
CA MET A 64 -3.15 1.22 -5.37
C MET A 64 -3.28 2.67 -4.90
N VAL A 65 -2.20 3.28 -4.38
CA VAL A 65 -2.24 4.69 -3.96
C VAL A 65 -2.23 5.60 -5.20
N PRO A 66 -3.28 6.41 -5.43
CA PRO A 66 -3.35 7.27 -6.60
C PRO A 66 -2.41 8.48 -6.48
N GLY A 67 -2.05 9.11 -7.60
CA GLY A 67 -1.27 10.35 -7.61
C GLY A 67 0.21 10.21 -7.20
N LYS A 68 0.79 11.30 -6.66
CA LYS A 68 2.19 11.36 -6.23
C LYS A 68 2.43 10.40 -5.06
N ARG A 69 3.54 9.66 -5.10
CA ARG A 69 3.95 8.64 -4.13
C ARG A 69 5.36 8.85 -3.60
N GLU A 70 5.93 10.00 -3.89
CA GLU A 70 7.25 10.44 -3.45
C GLU A 70 7.08 11.76 -2.71
N PHE A 71 7.53 11.80 -1.46
CA PHE A 71 7.36 12.93 -0.58
C PHE A 71 8.67 13.27 0.10
N SER A 72 9.11 14.53 -0.03
CA SER A 72 10.26 15.02 0.72
C SER A 72 9.90 15.06 2.21
N LEU A 73 10.76 14.50 3.06
CA LEU A 73 10.58 14.54 4.51
C LEU A 73 10.56 15.99 5.05
N LYS A 74 11.20 16.93 4.33
CA LYS A 74 11.20 18.36 4.69
C LYS A 74 9.82 19.01 4.51
N ASP A 75 9.00 18.47 3.62
CA ASP A 75 7.68 19.02 3.29
C ASP A 75 6.57 18.41 4.15
N ILE A 76 6.88 17.34 4.89
CA ILE A 76 5.97 16.71 5.84
C ILE A 76 5.95 17.54 7.13
N LYS A 77 4.75 17.91 7.57
CA LYS A 77 4.53 18.61 8.85
C LYS A 77 4.47 17.60 10.00
N GLU A 78 3.70 16.55 9.80
CA GLU A 78 3.46 15.51 10.80
C GLU A 78 3.09 14.19 10.12
N VAL A 79 3.37 13.10 10.83
CA VAL A 79 3.00 11.74 10.45
C VAL A 79 2.19 11.12 11.57
N THR A 80 0.99 10.66 11.25
CA THR A 80 0.11 9.96 12.19
C THR A 80 0.03 8.50 11.80
N ILE A 81 0.26 7.61 12.77
CA ILE A 81 0.27 6.16 12.57
C ILE A 81 -0.79 5.56 13.48
N HIS A 82 -1.82 4.97 12.90
CA HIS A 82 -2.84 4.22 13.62
C HIS A 82 -2.61 2.72 13.40
N LEU A 83 -2.45 1.96 14.48
CA LEU A 83 -2.48 0.50 14.44
C LEU A 83 -3.92 0.04 14.63
N ILE A 84 -4.50 -0.53 13.59
CA ILE A 84 -5.91 -0.95 13.53
C ILE A 84 -5.95 -2.47 13.53
N SER A 85 -6.75 -3.08 14.40
CA SER A 85 -6.99 -4.51 14.34
C SER A 85 -7.81 -4.90 13.12
N GLY A 86 -7.32 -5.90 12.39
CA GLY A 86 -8.12 -6.56 11.38
C GLY A 86 -9.05 -7.60 11.98
N VAL A 87 -10.04 -8.02 11.19
CA VAL A 87 -10.85 -9.21 11.48
C VAL A 87 -9.93 -10.44 11.50
N ARG A 88 -10.25 -11.48 12.30
CA ARG A 88 -9.44 -12.70 12.58
C ARG A 88 -8.58 -13.26 11.43
N ILE A 89 -9.00 -13.10 10.17
CA ILE A 89 -8.33 -13.66 8.97
C ILE A 89 -7.39 -12.66 8.28
N ASN A 90 -7.51 -11.35 8.55
CA ASN A 90 -6.93 -10.29 7.73
C ASN A 90 -5.77 -9.53 8.41
N GLY A 91 -5.44 -9.91 9.64
CA GLY A 91 -4.33 -9.37 10.43
C GLY A 91 -4.46 -7.88 10.81
N ASP A 92 -3.68 -7.46 11.80
CA ASP A 92 -3.54 -6.05 12.15
C ASP A 92 -2.88 -5.25 11.03
N ARG A 93 -3.14 -3.94 10.98
CA ARG A 93 -2.66 -3.05 9.91
C ARG A 93 -2.29 -1.68 10.45
N TYR A 94 -1.26 -1.09 9.89
CA TYR A 94 -0.92 0.31 10.09
C TYR A 94 -1.63 1.17 9.04
N HIS A 95 -2.38 2.17 9.49
CA HIS A 95 -2.82 3.29 8.67
C HIS A 95 -1.86 4.45 8.93
N ILE A 96 -1.14 4.87 7.88
CA ILE A 96 -0.14 5.93 7.97
C ILE A 96 -0.67 7.13 7.21
N GLU A 97 -0.81 8.26 7.91
CA GLU A 97 -1.23 9.54 7.39
C GLU A 97 -0.05 10.51 7.40
N LEU A 98 0.18 11.15 6.25
CA LEU A 98 1.19 12.17 6.04
C LEU A 98 0.45 13.50 5.87
N THR A 99 0.61 14.41 6.82
CA THR A 99 0.09 15.77 6.69
C THR A 99 1.23 16.66 6.18
N MET A 100 1.04 17.23 4.99
CA MET A 100 2.04 18.08 4.36
C MET A 100 1.91 19.54 4.81
N LYS A 101 3.01 20.29 4.78
CA LYS A 101 3.03 21.73 5.13
C LYS A 101 2.14 22.58 4.22
N ASN A 102 1.94 22.17 2.98
CA ASN A 102 1.07 22.83 2.01
C ASN A 102 -0.43 22.48 2.15
N GLY A 103 -0.81 21.72 3.19
CA GLY A 103 -2.20 21.36 3.49
C GLY A 103 -2.74 20.12 2.76
N ARG A 104 -2.00 19.52 1.83
CA ARG A 104 -2.44 18.29 1.14
C ARG A 104 -1.99 17.06 1.89
N SER A 105 -2.89 16.34 2.56
CA SER A 105 -2.54 15.09 3.24
C SER A 105 -2.56 13.88 2.31
N LYS A 106 -1.79 12.85 2.66
CA LYS A 106 -1.75 11.57 1.96
C LYS A 106 -1.74 10.43 2.94
N SER A 107 -2.57 9.41 2.74
CA SER A 107 -2.56 8.22 3.58
C SER A 107 -2.39 6.93 2.79
N PHE A 108 -1.90 5.90 3.48
CA PHE A 108 -1.76 4.55 2.93
C PHE A 108 -1.78 3.50 4.04
N PHE A 109 -2.12 2.27 3.66
CA PHE A 109 -2.19 1.13 4.56
C PHE A 109 -0.99 0.20 4.39
N VAL A 110 -0.57 -0.42 5.49
CA VAL A 110 0.49 -1.42 5.54
C VAL A 110 0.06 -2.56 6.46
N GLY A 111 0.17 -3.81 6.01
CA GLY A 111 -0.09 -4.97 6.88
C GLY A 111 0.95 -5.08 7.99
N LYS A 112 0.55 -5.50 9.19
CA LYS A 112 1.49 -5.73 10.30
C LYS A 112 2.14 -7.11 10.15
N ASP A 113 3.43 -7.10 9.88
CA ASP A 113 4.32 -8.27 9.93
C ASP A 113 5.64 -7.85 10.59
N ARG A 114 6.52 -8.82 10.90
CA ARG A 114 7.79 -8.55 11.58
C ARG A 114 8.68 -7.54 10.84
N LYS A 115 8.80 -7.65 9.51
CA LYS A 115 9.62 -6.73 8.70
C LYS A 115 9.01 -5.34 8.66
N THR A 116 7.68 -5.25 8.57
CA THR A 116 6.97 -3.98 8.60
C THR A 116 7.13 -3.26 9.94
N VAL A 117 7.09 -3.98 11.06
CA VAL A 117 7.30 -3.39 12.41
C VAL A 117 8.69 -2.76 12.50
N GLU A 118 9.72 -3.47 12.02
CA GLU A 118 11.10 -2.95 11.95
C GLU A 118 11.18 -1.72 11.04
N LEU A 119 10.57 -1.76 9.86
CA LEU A 119 10.53 -0.65 8.91
C LEU A 119 9.83 0.60 9.48
N ILE A 120 8.74 0.44 10.22
CA ILE A 120 8.07 1.56 10.90
C ILE A 120 8.93 2.14 12.02
N SER A 121 9.68 1.31 12.74
CA SER A 121 10.63 1.77 13.76
C SER A 121 11.74 2.62 13.12
N GLU A 122 12.29 2.16 12.00
CA GLU A 122 13.29 2.92 11.22
C GLU A 122 12.70 4.25 10.70
N MET A 123 11.48 4.21 10.14
CA MET A 123 10.77 5.42 9.71
C MET A 123 10.61 6.43 10.85
N LYS A 124 10.20 5.98 12.04
CA LYS A 124 10.06 6.86 13.20
C LYS A 124 11.39 7.51 13.58
N LYS A 125 12.49 6.76 13.55
CA LYS A 125 13.84 7.29 13.82
C LYS A 125 14.25 8.37 12.81
N GLU A 126 14.06 8.11 11.52
CA GLU A 126 14.38 9.07 10.45
C GLU A 126 13.53 10.35 10.52
N LEU A 127 12.22 10.21 10.77
CA LEU A 127 11.32 11.35 10.94
C LEU A 127 11.69 12.21 12.17
N ASN A 128 12.04 11.57 13.29
CA ASN A 128 12.53 12.26 14.48
C ASN A 128 13.83 13.02 14.22
N ARG A 129 14.79 12.43 13.49
CA ARG A 129 16.04 13.11 13.08
C ARG A 129 15.75 14.38 12.27
N LYS A 130 14.69 14.39 11.46
CA LYS A 130 14.24 15.54 10.66
C LYS A 130 13.27 16.47 11.40
N ARG A 131 13.01 16.25 12.70
CA ARG A 131 12.09 17.03 13.54
C ARG A 131 10.64 17.07 13.00
N VAL A 132 10.22 16.01 12.30
CA VAL A 132 8.82 15.83 11.90
C VAL A 132 8.02 15.35 13.12
N LYS A 133 6.83 15.91 13.35
CA LYS A 133 5.98 15.46 14.45
C LYS A 133 5.43 14.07 14.16
N ILE A 134 5.43 13.18 15.15
CA ILE A 134 4.97 11.80 15.00
C ILE A 134 3.91 11.51 16.05
N HIS A 135 2.74 11.05 15.60
CA HIS A 135 1.67 10.55 16.46
C HIS A 135 1.49 9.05 16.23
N TYR A 136 1.37 8.27 17.31
CA TYR A 136 1.15 6.83 17.25
C TYR A 136 -0.02 6.43 18.14
N TYR A 137 -1.01 5.78 17.54
CA TYR A 137 -2.22 5.33 18.22
C TYR A 137 -2.37 3.82 18.03
N ASP A 138 -2.57 3.09 19.12
CA ASP A 138 -2.79 1.64 19.10
C ASP A 138 -4.25 1.32 19.43
N TYR A 139 -5.02 0.93 18.41
CA TYR A 139 -6.41 0.49 18.55
C TYR A 139 -6.54 -1.03 18.50
N SER A 140 -5.43 -1.76 18.46
CA SER A 140 -5.45 -3.23 18.43
C SER A 140 -5.74 -3.84 19.80
N LYS A 141 -5.53 -3.06 20.85
CA LYS A 141 -5.80 -3.43 22.23
C LYS A 141 -7.20 -2.96 22.60
N LYS A 142 -8.20 -3.77 22.27
CA LYS A 142 -9.55 -3.68 22.86
C LYS A 142 -9.73 -4.76 23.90
#